data_AF-A0A3D4ERG7-F1
#
_entry.id   AF-A0A3D4ERG7-F1
#
_cell.length_a   1.000
_cell.length_b   1.000
_cell.length_c   1.000
_cell.angle_alpha   90.00
_cell.angle_beta   90.00
_cell.angle_gamma   90.00
#
_symmetry.space_group_name_H-M   'P 1'
#
loop_
_entity.id
_entity.type
_entity.pdbx_description
1 polymer ?
#
loop_
_entity_poly.entity_id
_entity_poly.type
_entity_poly.pdbx_seq_one_letter_code
_entity_poly.pdbx_strand_id
1 'polypeptide(L)'
;MKKQRFLIVLVLASALALNGCNAIKPSTTLQEKEIGLGWSANSVNTVIFRQNAVTTFNTTQFTAYYDKDAHVVLAKRSLPDGDWELNKTEYTGKTTDAHNAISLAVDGEGYLHVSWDHHDNPLRYAKSVAPLSLELGEKQEMTGIEEEKVSYPQFYNLPDGDVLFMYRSGQSGRGTLILNRYDTADKTWRQLHNNLIDGEELRNAYWQAYVDVQGTVHLSWVWRETWDVSTNHDIAYARSLDGGETWELSTGKIYNGPITESTAEYAYRIPQNSSLINQTSMTTDKAGNPFIANYWNEEGKTQYQVVYLEDGIWKKENTAFRNSGFELGGGGTKKIPISRPELFIYENQGKKILGLIFRDDLRGSKISLAFKDLKADSIWQVKDLSDENIGDWEPNFDKELYKHTKALHLFKQKVTQIDGEGLSKAPATPVSILEINLQNILTNPK
;
A
#
# COMPACT_ATOMS: atom_id res chain seq x y z
N MET A 1 77.83 -40.90 -38.55
CA MET A 1 78.44 -40.54 -37.25
C MET A 1 77.40 -40.67 -36.16
N LYS A 2 77.70 -41.47 -35.13
CA LYS A 2 76.86 -41.76 -33.97
C LYS A 2 76.50 -40.49 -33.19
N LYS A 3 75.28 -40.41 -32.66
CA LYS A 3 75.02 -40.25 -31.22
C LYS A 3 73.53 -40.41 -30.90
N GLN A 4 73.25 -41.48 -30.12
CA GLN A 4 72.08 -41.63 -29.27
C GLN A 4 71.94 -40.41 -28.34
N ARG A 5 70.70 -40.08 -27.93
CA ARG A 5 70.35 -39.95 -26.50
C ARG A 5 68.84 -39.75 -26.26
N PHE A 6 68.33 -40.72 -25.50
CA PHE A 6 67.38 -40.64 -24.38
C PHE A 6 65.96 -40.08 -24.57
N LEU A 7 65.07 -41.05 -24.57
CA LEU A 7 63.68 -41.07 -24.10
C LEU A 7 63.53 -40.40 -22.71
N ILE A 8 62.64 -39.41 -22.61
CA ILE A 8 61.97 -39.01 -21.37
C ILE A 8 60.47 -39.12 -21.64
N VAL A 9 59.83 -40.16 -21.08
CA VAL A 9 58.38 -40.32 -21.05
C VAL A 9 57.88 -39.53 -19.85
N LEU A 10 57.24 -38.39 -20.08
CA LEU A 10 56.47 -37.69 -19.06
C LEU A 10 55.07 -38.32 -19.03
N VAL A 11 54.78 -39.12 -18.00
CA VAL A 11 53.42 -39.58 -17.71
C VAL A 11 52.68 -38.42 -17.04
N LEU A 12 51.86 -37.69 -17.81
CA LEU A 12 50.86 -36.80 -17.22
C LEU A 12 49.67 -37.65 -16.77
N ALA A 13 49.56 -37.85 -15.47
CA ALA A 13 48.36 -38.35 -14.83
C ALA A 13 47.25 -37.30 -14.97
N SER A 14 46.31 -37.54 -15.88
CA SER A 14 45.06 -36.81 -15.97
C SER A 14 44.19 -37.15 -14.76
N ALA A 15 44.23 -36.30 -13.73
CA ALA A 15 43.25 -36.31 -12.66
C ALA A 15 41.88 -35.91 -13.25
N LEU A 16 40.98 -36.89 -13.42
CA LEU A 16 39.57 -36.61 -13.59
C LEU A 16 39.05 -35.98 -12.29
N ALA A 17 39.01 -34.65 -12.25
CA ALA A 17 38.15 -33.94 -11.33
C ALA A 17 36.70 -34.23 -11.75
N LEU A 18 36.03 -35.09 -10.98
CA LEU A 18 34.58 -35.19 -10.96
C LEU A 18 34.03 -33.79 -10.64
N ASN A 19 33.66 -33.04 -11.67
CA ASN A 19 32.80 -31.87 -11.54
C ASN A 19 31.45 -32.38 -11.03
N GLY A 20 31.33 -32.47 -9.70
CA GLY A 20 30.02 -32.55 -9.07
C GLY A 20 29.22 -31.37 -9.58
N CYS A 21 28.08 -31.66 -10.23
CA CYS A 21 27.03 -30.67 -10.44
C CYS A 21 26.64 -30.11 -9.08
N ASN A 22 27.32 -29.05 -8.65
CA ASN A 22 26.76 -28.13 -7.68
C ASN A 22 25.55 -27.51 -8.37
N ALA A 23 24.38 -28.13 -8.16
CA ALA A 23 23.12 -27.49 -8.42
C ALA A 23 23.17 -26.14 -7.67
N ILE A 24 23.22 -25.06 -8.44
CA ILE A 24 23.11 -23.70 -7.94
C ILE A 24 21.79 -23.67 -7.17
N LYS A 25 21.85 -23.60 -5.85
CA LYS A 25 20.65 -23.33 -5.04
C LYS A 25 20.09 -21.98 -5.50
N PRO A 26 18.77 -21.85 -5.71
CA PRO A 26 18.19 -20.57 -6.12
C PRO A 26 18.54 -19.53 -5.05
N SER A 27 19.30 -18.50 -5.45
CA SER A 27 19.53 -17.31 -4.63
C SER A 27 18.16 -16.63 -4.50
N THR A 28 17.57 -16.68 -3.31
CA THR A 28 16.28 -16.07 -3.04
C THR A 28 16.43 -14.55 -3.13
N THR A 29 15.80 -13.97 -4.15
CA THR A 29 15.93 -12.57 -4.58
C THR A 29 15.21 -11.55 -3.68
N LEU A 30 15.35 -11.72 -2.37
CA LEU A 30 14.79 -10.87 -1.33
C LEU A 30 15.93 -10.26 -0.52
N GLN A 31 15.96 -8.94 -0.40
CA GLN A 31 16.89 -8.24 0.50
C GLN A 31 16.11 -7.49 1.56
N GLU A 32 16.55 -7.58 2.80
CA GLU A 32 15.95 -6.85 3.90
C GLU A 32 16.92 -5.79 4.38
N LYS A 33 16.43 -4.55 4.46
CA LYS A 33 17.22 -3.38 4.86
C LYS A 33 16.60 -2.83 6.14
N GLU A 34 17.13 -3.26 7.28
CA GLU A 34 16.69 -2.82 8.61
C GLU A 34 16.93 -1.31 8.80
N ILE A 35 15.96 -0.63 9.43
CA ILE A 35 15.97 0.81 9.69
C ILE A 35 16.18 1.07 11.19
N GLY A 36 15.36 0.43 12.03
CA GLY A 36 15.39 0.62 13.49
C GLY A 36 14.20 -0.04 14.19
N LEU A 37 14.10 0.09 15.51
CA LEU A 37 13.01 -0.50 16.29
C LEU A 37 11.75 0.38 16.30
N GLY A 38 10.61 -0.20 15.93
CA GLY A 38 9.31 0.46 15.92
C GLY A 38 8.33 -0.10 16.97
N TRP A 39 7.33 0.71 17.32
CA TRP A 39 6.18 0.30 18.12
C TRP A 39 5.49 -0.92 17.50
N SER A 40 5.23 -1.95 18.30
CA SER A 40 4.69 -3.24 17.85
C SER A 40 3.49 -3.74 18.65
N ALA A 41 3.06 -2.97 19.66
CA ALA A 41 2.00 -3.36 20.58
C ALA A 41 0.60 -3.38 19.94
N ASN A 42 0.47 -2.81 18.73
CA ASN A 42 -0.65 -2.89 17.80
C ASN A 42 -0.14 -2.65 16.36
N SER A 43 -1.03 -2.51 15.38
CA SER A 43 -0.66 -2.35 13.96
C SER A 43 -0.49 -0.91 13.46
N VAL A 44 -0.38 0.11 14.33
CA VAL A 44 -0.37 1.54 13.91
C VAL A 44 0.66 1.88 12.81
N ASN A 45 1.81 1.20 12.79
CA ASN A 45 2.86 1.39 11.78
C ASN A 45 2.61 0.63 10.46
N THR A 46 1.67 -0.32 10.44
CA THR A 46 1.52 -1.32 9.37
C THR A 46 0.09 -1.48 8.88
N VAL A 47 -0.79 -0.52 9.20
CA VAL A 47 -2.14 -0.47 8.61
C VAL A 47 -2.08 -0.16 7.11
N ILE A 48 -3.02 -0.71 6.34
CA ILE A 48 -3.07 -0.57 4.86
C ILE A 48 -3.25 0.88 4.36
N PHE A 49 -3.87 1.75 5.17
CA PHE A 49 -4.29 3.08 4.74
C PHE A 49 -3.19 4.15 4.92
N ARG A 50 -1.93 3.75 5.12
CA ARG A 50 -0.78 4.66 5.09
C ARG A 50 -0.45 5.02 3.65
N GLN A 51 -0.79 6.24 3.23
CA GLN A 51 -0.50 6.74 1.89
C GLN A 51 0.43 7.96 2.00
N ASN A 52 1.75 7.78 2.09
CA ASN A 52 2.51 6.52 2.02
C ASN A 52 3.25 6.17 3.32
N ALA A 53 3.49 4.87 3.56
CA ALA A 53 4.43 4.42 4.60
C ALA A 53 5.90 4.54 4.16
N VAL A 54 6.15 4.37 2.86
CA VAL A 54 7.45 4.45 2.19
C VAL A 54 7.21 5.10 0.82
N THR A 55 8.07 6.04 0.42
CA THR A 55 7.97 6.71 -0.88
C THR A 55 9.36 7.09 -1.39
N THR A 56 9.56 7.08 -2.71
CA THR A 56 10.82 7.47 -3.34
C THR A 56 10.63 8.73 -4.16
N PHE A 57 11.52 9.70 -3.96
CA PHE A 57 11.68 10.87 -4.82
C PHE A 57 13.07 10.83 -5.47
N ASN A 58 13.11 10.80 -6.80
CA ASN A 58 14.33 10.56 -7.57
C ASN A 58 15.08 9.30 -7.07
N THR A 59 16.24 9.47 -6.45
CA THR A 59 17.06 8.38 -5.91
C THR A 59 17.00 8.28 -4.39
N THR A 60 16.17 9.07 -3.72
CA THR A 60 16.06 9.09 -2.26
C THR A 60 14.75 8.44 -1.83
N GLN A 61 14.86 7.33 -1.09
CA GLN A 61 13.72 6.65 -0.49
C GLN A 61 13.52 7.16 0.94
N PHE A 62 12.29 7.54 1.27
CA PHE A 62 11.85 8.03 2.58
C PHE A 62 10.89 7.02 3.21
N THR A 63 10.89 6.96 4.54
CA THR A 63 9.95 6.17 5.34
C THR A 63 9.72 6.83 6.69
N ALA A 64 8.61 6.48 7.34
CA ALA A 64 8.32 6.94 8.70
C ALA A 64 7.65 5.84 9.51
N TYR A 65 7.83 5.89 10.82
CA TYR A 65 7.21 5.00 11.77
C TYR A 65 7.25 5.58 13.18
N TYR A 66 6.41 5.08 14.07
CA TYR A 66 6.53 5.36 15.50
C TYR A 66 7.56 4.45 16.14
N ASP A 67 8.49 5.02 16.90
CA ASP A 67 9.42 4.27 17.75
C ASP A 67 8.72 3.67 18.98
N LYS A 68 9.48 2.95 19.81
CA LYS A 68 8.99 2.35 21.06
C LYS A 68 8.39 3.36 22.05
N ASP A 69 8.78 4.64 21.96
CA ASP A 69 8.36 5.74 22.83
C ASP A 69 7.33 6.63 22.12
N ALA A 70 6.68 6.12 21.07
CA ALA A 70 5.65 6.79 20.29
C ALA A 70 6.09 8.08 19.57
N HIS A 71 7.40 8.29 19.37
CA HIS A 71 7.89 9.41 18.57
C HIS A 71 7.81 9.09 17.09
N VAL A 72 7.46 10.09 16.27
CA VAL A 72 7.56 10.00 14.82
C VAL A 72 9.04 9.99 14.44
N VAL A 73 9.50 8.87 13.88
CA VAL A 73 10.83 8.73 13.29
C VAL A 73 10.68 8.83 11.79
N LEU A 74 11.48 9.71 11.19
CA LEU A 74 11.66 9.82 9.76
C LEU A 74 13.00 9.19 9.39
N ALA A 75 13.05 8.48 8.26
CA ALA A 75 14.30 7.96 7.75
C ALA A 75 14.37 8.13 6.24
N LYS A 76 15.59 8.34 5.72
CA LYS A 76 15.86 8.33 4.28
C LYS A 76 17.13 7.56 3.97
N ARG A 77 17.23 7.08 2.73
CA ARG A 77 18.47 6.53 2.17
C ARG A 77 18.57 6.84 0.68
N SER A 78 19.78 6.78 0.15
CA SER A 78 19.99 6.78 -1.31
C SER A 78 19.83 5.36 -1.87
N LEU A 79 19.06 5.18 -2.92
CA LEU A 79 18.93 3.90 -3.60
C LEU A 79 20.12 3.62 -4.55
N PRO A 80 20.48 2.35 -4.79
CA PRO A 80 19.89 1.14 -4.20
C PRO A 80 20.43 0.80 -2.80
N ASP A 81 21.66 1.20 -2.47
CA ASP A 81 22.42 0.60 -1.36
C ASP A 81 22.94 1.59 -0.30
N GLY A 82 22.44 2.83 -0.29
CA GLY A 82 22.80 3.81 0.73
C GLY A 82 22.31 3.41 2.13
N ASP A 83 23.08 3.82 3.14
CA ASP A 83 22.71 3.65 4.55
C ASP A 83 21.51 4.53 4.93
N TRP A 84 20.78 4.11 5.95
CA TRP A 84 19.68 4.89 6.50
C TRP A 84 20.20 6.05 7.36
N GLU A 85 19.77 7.26 7.02
CA GLU A 85 19.79 8.43 7.90
C GLU A 85 18.46 8.47 8.64
N LEU A 86 18.49 8.66 9.97
CA LEU A 86 17.29 8.72 10.80
C LEU A 86 17.21 10.07 11.51
N ASN A 87 15.99 10.59 11.63
CA ASN A 87 15.65 11.70 12.52
C ASN A 87 14.47 11.29 13.41
N LYS A 88 14.72 11.24 14.72
CA LYS A 88 13.66 11.15 15.73
C LYS A 88 13.15 12.57 15.97
N THR A 89 11.95 12.87 15.47
CA THR A 89 11.35 14.20 15.61
C THR A 89 10.91 14.46 17.06
N GLU A 90 10.58 15.71 17.37
CA GLU A 90 9.94 16.08 18.64
C GLU A 90 8.46 15.66 18.73
N TYR A 91 7.88 15.24 17.60
CA TYR A 91 6.48 14.89 17.53
C TYR A 91 6.23 13.46 17.99
N THR A 92 5.14 13.30 18.74
CA THR A 92 4.62 12.00 19.17
C THR A 92 3.21 11.77 18.63
N GLY A 93 2.76 10.52 18.70
CA GLY A 93 1.38 10.15 18.41
C GLY A 93 0.79 9.22 19.46
N LYS A 94 -0.52 9.07 19.47
CA LYS A 94 -1.25 8.12 20.31
C LYS A 94 -1.17 6.72 19.69
N THR A 95 0.02 6.11 19.76
CA THR A 95 0.29 4.76 19.22
C THR A 95 -0.57 3.67 19.84
N THR A 96 -1.29 3.95 20.93
CA THR A 96 -2.23 2.99 21.53
C THR A 96 -3.49 2.76 20.70
N ASP A 97 -3.72 3.57 19.67
CA ASP A 97 -4.87 3.48 18.79
C ASP A 97 -4.38 3.41 17.32
N ALA A 98 -4.65 2.28 16.66
CA ALA A 98 -4.07 1.95 15.35
C ALA A 98 -4.58 2.82 14.20
N HIS A 99 -5.61 3.64 14.43
CA HIS A 99 -6.07 4.64 13.46
C HIS A 99 -5.07 5.78 13.26
N ASN A 100 -4.26 6.06 14.28
CA ASN A 100 -3.34 7.21 14.38
C ASN A 100 -2.04 7.04 13.57
N ALA A 101 -2.13 6.43 12.40
CA ALA A 101 -1.00 6.13 11.53
C ALA A 101 -0.31 7.38 10.94
N ILE A 102 0.85 7.19 10.30
CA ILE A 102 1.63 8.24 9.65
C ILE A 102 1.56 8.07 8.13
N SER A 103 1.32 9.16 7.41
CA SER A 103 1.35 9.22 5.95
C SER A 103 2.37 10.26 5.46
N LEU A 104 3.04 9.94 4.35
CA LEU A 104 4.11 10.74 3.76
C LEU A 104 3.90 10.99 2.25
N ALA A 105 4.38 12.14 1.77
CA ALA A 105 4.70 12.40 0.37
C ALA A 105 5.91 13.32 0.24
N VAL A 106 6.53 13.34 -0.93
CA VAL A 106 7.59 14.30 -1.26
C VAL A 106 7.14 15.08 -2.48
N ASP A 107 7.02 16.40 -2.39
CA ASP A 107 6.54 17.23 -3.51
C ASP A 107 7.58 17.39 -4.63
N GLY A 108 7.19 18.07 -5.72
CA GLY A 108 8.05 18.30 -6.89
C GLY A 108 9.33 19.10 -6.61
N GLU A 109 9.36 19.88 -5.53
CA GLU A 109 10.55 20.60 -5.06
C GLU A 109 11.40 19.76 -4.08
N GLY A 110 10.96 18.56 -3.74
CA GLY A 110 11.67 17.64 -2.86
C GLY A 110 11.38 17.83 -1.37
N TYR A 111 10.38 18.63 -0.99
CA TYR A 111 10.01 18.78 0.42
C TYR A 111 9.19 17.57 0.89
N LEU A 112 9.51 17.06 2.08
CA LEU A 112 8.77 15.97 2.71
C LEU A 112 7.55 16.54 3.44
N HIS A 113 6.37 16.02 3.11
CA HIS A 113 5.08 16.30 3.76
C HIS A 113 4.73 15.13 4.68
N VAL A 114 4.37 15.43 5.93
CA VAL A 114 4.07 14.43 6.96
C VAL A 114 2.77 14.78 7.66
N SER A 115 1.85 13.82 7.76
CA SER A 115 0.63 13.94 8.56
C SER A 115 0.46 12.68 9.42
N TRP A 116 0.11 12.86 10.69
CA TRP A 116 0.12 11.76 11.67
C TRP A 116 -0.87 11.94 12.81
N ASP A 117 -1.21 10.84 13.49
CA ASP A 117 -1.94 10.84 14.77
C ASP A 117 -3.40 11.32 14.72
N HIS A 118 -4.15 10.79 13.75
CA HIS A 118 -5.54 11.18 13.49
C HIS A 118 -6.56 10.08 13.81
N HIS A 119 -7.44 10.39 14.77
CA HIS A 119 -8.70 9.69 14.98
C HIS A 119 -9.72 10.68 15.54
N ASP A 120 -10.36 11.42 14.62
CA ASP A 120 -11.36 12.46 14.86
C ASP A 120 -10.82 13.61 15.74
N ASN A 121 -9.58 14.03 15.46
CA ASN A 121 -8.88 15.09 16.20
C ASN A 121 -8.26 16.13 15.24
N PRO A 122 -7.76 17.28 15.74
CA PRO A 122 -7.23 18.33 14.88
C PRO A 122 -6.05 17.89 14.01
N LEU A 123 -5.92 18.51 12.84
CA LEU A 123 -4.87 18.26 11.89
C LEU A 123 -3.49 18.40 12.56
N ARG A 124 -2.61 17.47 12.20
CA ARG A 124 -1.20 17.46 12.58
C ARG A 124 -0.45 17.19 11.30
N TYR A 125 -0.05 18.27 10.67
CA TYR A 125 0.68 18.28 9.43
C TYR A 125 1.93 19.13 9.61
N ALA A 126 3.05 18.69 9.06
CA ALA A 126 4.28 19.45 9.01
C ALA A 126 5.02 19.12 7.70
N LYS A 127 5.81 20.09 7.24
CA LYS A 127 6.67 19.99 6.07
C LYS A 127 8.13 20.07 6.48
N SER A 128 9.03 19.42 5.73
CA SER A 128 10.46 19.56 5.97
C SER A 128 10.93 21.01 5.83
N VAL A 129 11.96 21.38 6.58
CA VAL A 129 12.52 22.76 6.55
C VAL A 129 13.29 23.05 5.26
N ALA A 130 13.72 22.01 4.55
CA ALA A 130 14.43 22.08 3.27
C ALA A 130 14.12 20.83 2.41
N PRO A 131 14.35 20.89 1.08
CA PRO A 131 14.27 19.73 0.22
C PRO A 131 15.13 18.57 0.73
N LEU A 132 14.59 17.36 0.69
CA LEU A 132 15.19 16.11 1.14
C LEU A 132 15.63 16.08 2.62
N SER A 133 15.26 17.09 3.42
CA SER A 133 15.54 17.10 4.86
C SER A 133 14.61 16.17 5.63
N LEU A 134 15.12 15.52 6.67
CA LEU A 134 14.31 14.82 7.67
C LEU A 134 13.88 15.74 8.82
N GLU A 135 14.37 16.97 8.88
CA GLU A 135 13.95 17.96 9.88
C GLU A 135 12.63 18.60 9.45
N LEU A 136 11.61 18.47 10.29
CA LEU A 136 10.29 19.07 10.09
C LEU A 136 10.23 20.44 10.76
N GLY A 137 9.49 21.37 10.14
CA GLY A 137 9.09 22.61 10.79
C GLY A 137 7.98 22.41 11.82
N GLU A 138 7.42 23.52 12.31
CA GLU A 138 6.26 23.53 13.20
C GLU A 138 5.02 22.90 12.53
N LYS A 139 4.02 22.52 13.35
CA LYS A 139 2.72 22.08 12.83
C LYS A 139 2.06 23.23 12.08
N GLN A 140 1.47 22.90 10.93
CA GLN A 140 0.82 23.85 10.03
C GLN A 140 -0.62 23.40 9.77
N GLU A 141 -1.50 24.38 9.61
CA GLU A 141 -2.79 24.19 8.93
C GLU A 141 -2.53 23.96 7.43
N MET A 142 -3.46 23.30 6.75
CA MET A 142 -3.45 23.31 5.28
C MET A 142 -4.22 24.54 4.79
N THR A 143 -5.52 24.52 4.99
CA THR A 143 -6.48 25.53 4.57
C THR A 143 -7.20 26.19 5.73
N GLY A 144 -7.15 25.59 6.93
CA GLY A 144 -7.93 25.99 8.10
C GLY A 144 -9.42 25.61 8.01
N ILE A 145 -9.83 24.84 7.01
CA ILE A 145 -11.22 24.44 6.76
C ILE A 145 -11.35 22.93 6.94
N GLU A 146 -12.29 22.48 7.80
CA GLU A 146 -12.56 21.06 8.10
C GLU A 146 -11.39 20.30 8.76
N GLU A 147 -10.47 21.02 9.42
CA GLU A 147 -9.23 20.45 9.97
C GLU A 147 -9.32 20.05 11.46
N GLU A 148 -10.49 20.15 12.10
CA GLU A 148 -10.66 19.89 13.55
C GLU A 148 -10.93 18.41 13.90
N LYS A 149 -11.38 17.61 12.92
CA LYS A 149 -11.81 16.21 13.13
C LYS A 149 -11.28 15.30 12.04
N VAL A 150 -9.96 15.31 11.86
CA VAL A 150 -9.27 14.55 10.84
C VAL A 150 -9.15 13.08 11.25
N SER A 151 -9.34 12.20 10.27
CA SER A 151 -9.03 10.77 10.31
C SER A 151 -8.48 10.34 8.93
N TYR A 152 -7.55 9.39 8.93
CA TYR A 152 -6.99 8.77 7.71
C TYR A 152 -6.35 9.75 6.70
N PRO A 153 -5.27 10.46 7.08
CA PRO A 153 -4.55 11.33 6.15
C PRO A 153 -3.92 10.53 5.01
N GLN A 154 -4.11 10.94 3.75
CA GLN A 154 -3.58 10.27 2.57
C GLN A 154 -3.03 11.27 1.57
N PHE A 155 -1.75 11.15 1.19
CA PHE A 155 -1.11 11.97 0.18
C PHE A 155 -0.99 11.25 -1.16
N TYR A 156 -1.10 12.01 -2.26
CA TYR A 156 -0.89 11.52 -3.61
C TYR A 156 -0.11 12.53 -4.45
N ASN A 157 1.01 12.11 -5.03
CA ASN A 157 1.80 12.94 -5.93
C ASN A 157 1.11 13.09 -7.30
N LEU A 158 1.06 14.33 -7.80
CA LEU A 158 0.62 14.66 -9.15
C LEU A 158 1.83 14.84 -10.08
N PRO A 159 1.67 14.65 -11.42
CA PRO A 159 2.79 14.75 -12.37
C PRO A 159 3.43 16.13 -12.49
N ASP A 160 2.69 17.19 -12.14
CA ASP A 160 3.17 18.58 -12.11
C ASP A 160 4.00 18.90 -10.85
N GLY A 161 4.15 17.95 -9.93
CA GLY A 161 4.88 18.09 -8.68
C GLY A 161 3.98 18.39 -7.48
N ASP A 162 2.71 18.75 -7.73
CA ASP A 162 1.74 19.02 -6.68
C ASP A 162 1.38 17.76 -5.89
N VAL A 163 0.75 17.99 -4.74
CA VAL A 163 0.34 16.93 -3.84
C VAL A 163 -1.13 17.06 -3.53
N LEU A 164 -1.90 16.01 -3.77
CA LEU A 164 -3.25 15.87 -3.23
C LEU A 164 -3.21 15.35 -1.81
N PHE A 165 -4.13 15.84 -0.98
CA PHE A 165 -4.36 15.33 0.36
C PHE A 165 -5.83 15.02 0.56
N MET A 166 -6.11 13.74 0.82
CA MET A 166 -7.44 13.25 1.15
C MET A 166 -7.49 12.90 2.63
N TYR A 167 -8.59 13.27 3.28
CA TYR A 167 -8.84 12.86 4.65
C TYR A 167 -10.33 12.80 4.94
N ARG A 168 -10.70 12.08 6.01
CA ARG A 168 -12.04 12.09 6.55
C ARG A 168 -12.16 13.24 7.54
N SER A 169 -13.07 14.18 7.29
CA SER A 169 -13.54 15.09 8.33
C SER A 169 -14.78 14.50 9.00
N GLY A 170 -14.80 14.48 10.33
CA GLY A 170 -15.94 14.04 11.13
C GLY A 170 -15.85 12.59 11.63
N GLN A 171 -16.87 12.18 12.37
CA GLN A 171 -16.89 10.91 13.09
C GLN A 171 -17.45 9.77 12.23
N SER A 172 -17.15 8.53 12.63
CA SER A 172 -17.78 7.33 12.04
C SER A 172 -19.31 7.44 12.09
N GLY A 173 -19.98 7.28 10.96
CA GLY A 173 -21.41 7.56 10.81
C GLY A 173 -21.73 8.80 9.98
N ARG A 174 -20.81 9.79 9.96
CA ARG A 174 -21.02 11.13 9.38
C ARG A 174 -19.72 11.72 8.81
N GLY A 175 -18.81 10.85 8.36
CA GLY A 175 -17.52 11.29 7.84
C GLY A 175 -17.64 11.76 6.39
N THR A 176 -17.00 12.89 6.08
CA THR A 176 -16.97 13.47 4.73
C THR A 176 -15.57 13.36 4.14
N LEU A 177 -15.47 13.01 2.86
CA LEU A 177 -14.20 13.02 2.11
C LEU A 177 -13.84 14.45 1.73
N ILE A 178 -12.81 14.99 2.40
CA ILE A 178 -12.18 16.26 2.03
C ILE A 178 -11.02 15.99 1.08
N LEU A 179 -10.92 16.79 0.02
CA LEU A 179 -9.80 16.78 -0.91
C LEU A 179 -9.16 18.16 -0.99
N ASN A 180 -7.90 18.24 -0.59
CA ASN A 180 -7.06 19.42 -0.74
C ASN A 180 -5.98 19.17 -1.81
N ARG A 181 -5.45 20.25 -2.39
CA ARG A 181 -4.29 20.25 -3.27
C ARG A 181 -3.26 21.25 -2.77
N TYR A 182 -2.01 20.83 -2.65
CA TYR A 182 -0.86 21.67 -2.43
C TYR A 182 -0.30 22.08 -3.78
N ASP A 183 -0.33 23.38 -4.04
CA ASP A 183 0.38 23.98 -5.17
C ASP A 183 1.86 24.14 -4.79
N THR A 184 2.73 23.45 -5.51
CA THR A 184 4.16 23.43 -5.20
C THR A 184 4.83 24.76 -5.51
N ALA A 185 4.39 25.44 -6.57
CA ALA A 185 4.97 26.70 -6.99
C ALA A 185 4.61 27.83 -6.01
N ASP A 186 3.34 27.89 -5.61
CA ASP A 186 2.83 28.91 -4.70
C ASP A 186 3.04 28.56 -3.22
N LYS A 187 3.36 27.29 -2.94
CA LYS A 187 3.62 26.74 -1.59
C LYS A 187 2.41 26.85 -0.66
N THR A 188 1.21 26.69 -1.21
CA THR A 188 -0.05 26.84 -0.50
C THR A 188 -0.97 25.66 -0.72
N TRP A 189 -1.76 25.32 0.30
CA TRP A 189 -2.89 24.40 0.14
C TRP A 189 -4.14 25.15 -0.28
N ARG A 190 -4.96 24.51 -1.12
CA ARG A 190 -6.34 24.91 -1.41
C ARG A 190 -7.26 23.71 -1.33
N GLN A 191 -8.49 23.93 -0.89
CA GLN A 191 -9.52 22.90 -0.85
C GLN A 191 -10.16 22.76 -2.24
N LEU A 192 -10.14 21.54 -2.79
CA LEU A 192 -10.81 21.20 -4.05
C LEU A 192 -12.27 20.83 -3.79
N HIS A 193 -12.49 19.93 -2.82
CA HIS A 193 -13.80 19.43 -2.46
C HIS A 193 -13.93 19.36 -0.94
N ASN A 194 -15.00 19.94 -0.41
CA ASN A 194 -15.38 19.83 0.99
C ASN A 194 -16.36 18.67 1.27
N ASN A 195 -16.89 18.04 0.21
CA ASN A 195 -17.72 16.85 0.27
C ASN A 195 -17.75 16.15 -1.10
N LEU A 196 -16.69 15.41 -1.44
CA LEU A 196 -16.62 14.74 -2.74
C LEU A 196 -17.58 13.54 -2.84
N ILE A 197 -17.63 12.72 -1.79
CA ILE A 197 -18.55 11.58 -1.67
C ILE A 197 -19.52 11.87 -0.54
N ASP A 198 -20.79 12.04 -0.89
CA ASP A 198 -21.83 12.42 0.05
C ASP A 198 -22.63 11.19 0.50
N GLY A 199 -22.51 10.88 1.79
CA GLY A 199 -23.29 9.84 2.45
C GLY A 199 -24.71 10.26 2.82
N GLU A 200 -25.11 11.50 2.53
CA GLU A 200 -26.44 12.07 2.74
C GLU A 200 -26.92 11.97 4.20
N GLU A 201 -25.97 11.99 5.16
CA GLU A 201 -26.20 11.70 6.59
C GLU A 201 -26.78 10.31 6.91
N LEU A 202 -26.85 9.43 5.90
CA LEU A 202 -27.40 8.07 6.01
C LEU A 202 -26.32 7.00 6.10
N ARG A 203 -25.15 7.24 5.51
CA ARG A 203 -24.07 6.25 5.37
C ARG A 203 -22.68 6.89 5.35
N ASN A 204 -21.65 6.06 5.41
CA ASN A 204 -20.26 6.47 5.22
C ASN A 204 -19.69 5.89 3.93
N ALA A 205 -18.74 6.60 3.36
CA ALA A 205 -17.84 6.06 2.34
C ALA A 205 -16.46 5.79 2.95
N TYR A 206 -15.87 4.66 2.57
CA TYR A 206 -14.49 4.34 2.88
C TYR A 206 -13.74 4.12 1.58
N TRP A 207 -12.84 5.04 1.26
CA TRP A 207 -12.17 5.10 -0.02
C TRP A 207 -10.74 4.58 0.01
N GLN A 208 -10.25 4.39 -1.20
CA GLN A 208 -8.84 4.31 -1.57
C GLN A 208 -8.68 5.05 -2.91
N ALA A 209 -7.51 5.64 -3.13
CA ALA A 209 -7.19 6.33 -4.38
C ALA A 209 -5.81 5.95 -4.90
N TYR A 210 -5.58 6.22 -6.19
CA TYR A 210 -4.30 6.03 -6.87
C TYR A 210 -4.15 7.05 -8.00
N VAL A 211 -3.02 7.73 -8.08
CA VAL A 211 -2.66 8.56 -9.24
C VAL A 211 -1.86 7.71 -10.20
N ASP A 212 -2.35 7.53 -11.42
CA ASP A 212 -1.68 6.70 -12.43
C ASP A 212 -0.47 7.39 -13.07
N VAL A 213 0.18 6.69 -14.00
CA VAL A 213 1.36 7.23 -14.73
C VAL A 213 0.99 8.29 -15.77
N GLN A 214 -0.30 8.48 -16.07
CA GLN A 214 -0.82 9.56 -16.90
C GLN A 214 -1.23 10.80 -16.07
N GLY A 215 -1.31 10.70 -14.75
CA GLY A 215 -1.78 11.75 -13.85
C GLY A 215 -3.28 11.68 -13.53
N THR A 216 -3.99 10.66 -13.99
CA THR A 216 -5.38 10.44 -13.64
C THR A 216 -5.47 10.08 -12.17
N VAL A 217 -6.34 10.77 -11.43
CA VAL A 217 -6.67 10.42 -10.05
C VAL A 217 -7.81 9.43 -10.08
N HIS A 218 -7.56 8.19 -9.66
CA HIS A 218 -8.59 7.17 -9.53
C HIS A 218 -9.06 7.09 -8.08
N LEU A 219 -10.37 6.93 -7.88
CA LEU A 219 -10.99 6.81 -6.57
C LEU A 219 -11.96 5.64 -6.59
N SER A 220 -11.89 4.79 -5.57
CA SER A 220 -12.90 3.75 -5.33
C SER A 220 -13.24 3.68 -3.86
N TRP A 221 -14.45 3.25 -3.55
CA TRP A 221 -14.93 3.16 -2.18
C TRP A 221 -15.96 2.07 -1.98
N VAL A 222 -16.16 1.71 -0.72
CA VAL A 222 -17.32 0.94 -0.27
C VAL A 222 -18.23 1.85 0.54
N TRP A 223 -19.53 1.57 0.50
CA TRP A 223 -20.51 2.22 1.38
C TRP A 223 -20.63 1.44 2.68
N ARG A 224 -20.98 2.12 3.78
CA ARG A 224 -21.35 1.51 5.06
C ARG A 224 -22.55 2.22 5.67
N GLU A 225 -23.64 1.48 5.84
CA GLU A 225 -24.91 2.04 6.33
C GLU A 225 -24.91 2.39 7.82
N THR A 226 -24.12 1.70 8.66
CA THR A 226 -24.09 1.95 10.11
C THR A 226 -22.66 1.97 10.66
N TRP A 227 -22.50 2.01 11.98
CA TRP A 227 -21.18 1.88 12.61
C TRP A 227 -20.59 0.47 12.47
N ASP A 228 -21.43 -0.54 12.24
CA ASP A 228 -21.03 -1.95 12.13
C ASP A 228 -20.43 -2.25 10.76
N VAL A 229 -19.22 -2.83 10.75
CA VAL A 229 -18.52 -3.26 9.53
C VAL A 229 -19.32 -4.27 8.70
N SER A 230 -20.23 -5.05 9.32
CA SER A 230 -21.11 -5.97 8.59
C SER A 230 -22.01 -5.28 7.58
N THR A 231 -22.25 -3.96 7.76
CA THR A 231 -23.06 -3.12 6.88
C THR A 231 -22.29 -2.50 5.72
N ASN A 232 -21.02 -2.90 5.51
CA ASN A 232 -20.31 -2.57 4.28
C ASN A 232 -21.02 -3.18 3.05
N HIS A 233 -21.19 -2.42 1.98
CA HIS A 233 -21.72 -2.92 0.72
C HIS A 233 -21.13 -2.19 -0.49
N ASP A 234 -21.17 -2.90 -1.62
CA ASP A 234 -20.78 -2.45 -2.95
C ASP A 234 -19.33 -1.95 -3.09
N ILE A 235 -18.86 -1.85 -4.34
CA ILE A 235 -17.63 -1.15 -4.71
C ILE A 235 -18.00 -0.14 -5.79
N ALA A 236 -17.80 1.14 -5.49
CA ALA A 236 -18.07 2.26 -6.38
C ALA A 236 -16.78 2.91 -6.88
N TYR A 237 -16.87 3.69 -7.96
CA TYR A 237 -15.72 4.23 -8.68
C TYR A 237 -15.96 5.62 -9.28
N ALA A 238 -14.88 6.41 -9.32
CA ALA A 238 -14.78 7.67 -10.06
C ALA A 238 -13.32 7.91 -10.47
N ARG A 239 -13.10 8.78 -11.47
CA ARG A 239 -11.76 9.28 -11.78
C ARG A 239 -11.78 10.78 -12.10
N SER A 240 -10.63 11.43 -11.95
CA SER A 240 -10.40 12.82 -12.36
C SER A 240 -9.18 12.89 -13.28
N LEU A 241 -9.35 13.58 -14.41
CA LEU A 241 -8.31 13.75 -15.43
C LEU A 241 -7.54 15.09 -15.26
N ASP A 242 -7.96 15.93 -14.33
CA ASP A 242 -7.50 17.31 -14.15
C ASP A 242 -6.97 17.59 -12.73
N GLY A 243 -6.43 16.56 -12.08
CA GLY A 243 -5.80 16.70 -10.77
C GLY A 243 -6.80 16.90 -9.62
N GLY A 244 -8.01 16.35 -9.74
CA GLY A 244 -9.03 16.32 -8.69
C GLY A 244 -10.11 17.39 -8.81
N GLU A 245 -10.09 18.25 -9.84
CA GLU A 245 -11.06 19.34 -10.00
C GLU A 245 -12.43 18.79 -10.41
N THR A 246 -12.47 18.03 -11.51
CA THR A 246 -13.69 17.41 -12.04
C THR A 246 -13.59 15.89 -11.98
N TRP A 247 -14.73 15.25 -11.73
CA TRP A 247 -14.82 13.80 -11.58
C TRP A 247 -15.78 13.21 -12.60
N GLU A 248 -15.42 12.06 -13.14
CA GLU A 248 -16.17 11.33 -14.15
C GLU A 248 -16.25 9.83 -13.85
N LEU A 249 -17.26 9.19 -14.43
CA LEU A 249 -17.39 7.75 -14.53
C LEU A 249 -16.30 7.19 -15.46
N SER A 250 -16.07 5.89 -15.42
CA SER A 250 -15.20 5.17 -16.37
C SER A 250 -15.59 5.37 -17.83
N THR A 251 -16.86 5.69 -18.08
CA THR A 251 -17.43 5.99 -19.41
C THR A 251 -17.14 7.40 -19.92
N GLY A 252 -16.52 8.27 -19.12
CA GLY A 252 -16.28 9.68 -19.43
C GLY A 252 -17.46 10.61 -19.16
N LYS A 253 -18.56 10.10 -18.58
CA LYS A 253 -19.67 10.94 -18.13
C LYS A 253 -19.26 11.67 -16.83
N ILE A 254 -19.37 13.00 -16.84
CA ILE A 254 -19.07 13.85 -15.67
C ILE A 254 -20.12 13.67 -14.56
N TYR A 255 -19.67 13.64 -13.30
CA TYR A 255 -20.52 13.75 -12.12
C TYR A 255 -20.95 15.21 -11.91
N ASN A 256 -22.24 15.44 -11.70
CA ASN A 256 -22.79 16.77 -11.43
C ASN A 256 -23.05 16.93 -9.92
N GLY A 257 -22.03 17.37 -9.18
CA GLY A 257 -22.07 17.54 -7.72
C GLY A 257 -21.42 16.39 -6.96
N PRO A 258 -21.59 16.35 -5.62
CA PRO A 258 -21.11 15.25 -4.80
C PRO A 258 -21.63 13.90 -5.26
N ILE A 259 -20.81 12.86 -5.12
CA ILE A 259 -21.17 11.51 -5.51
C ILE A 259 -21.96 10.85 -4.37
N THR A 260 -23.24 10.59 -4.60
CA THR A 260 -24.13 9.85 -3.68
C THR A 260 -24.30 8.38 -4.08
N GLU A 261 -24.90 7.56 -3.22
CA GLU A 261 -25.26 6.15 -3.54
C GLU A 261 -26.03 6.06 -4.87
N SER A 262 -27.04 6.92 -5.06
CA SER A 262 -27.88 6.88 -6.27
C SER A 262 -27.17 7.30 -7.56
N THR A 263 -26.09 8.07 -7.46
CA THR A 263 -25.38 8.63 -8.64
C THR A 263 -24.11 7.88 -8.97
N ALA A 264 -23.53 7.15 -8.02
CA ALA A 264 -22.27 6.45 -8.15
C ALA A 264 -22.27 5.42 -9.27
N GLU A 265 -21.15 5.33 -9.98
CA GLU A 265 -20.83 4.15 -10.79
C GLU A 265 -20.44 3.01 -9.87
N TYR A 266 -21.10 1.86 -10.05
CA TYR A 266 -20.83 0.65 -9.31
C TYR A 266 -19.93 -0.28 -10.12
N ALA A 267 -18.67 -0.34 -9.73
CA ALA A 267 -17.71 -1.30 -10.27
C ALA A 267 -18.14 -2.75 -9.98
N TYR A 268 -18.70 -2.99 -8.78
CA TYR A 268 -19.27 -4.29 -8.45
C TYR A 268 -20.32 -4.16 -7.34
N ARG A 269 -21.45 -4.86 -7.46
CA ARG A 269 -22.50 -4.88 -6.44
C ARG A 269 -22.28 -6.03 -5.46
N ILE A 270 -22.27 -5.72 -4.16
CA ILE A 270 -21.98 -6.66 -3.08
C ILE A 270 -22.93 -6.33 -1.92
N PRO A 271 -23.80 -7.24 -1.48
CA PRO A 271 -24.73 -6.94 -0.40
C PRO A 271 -24.01 -6.83 0.95
N GLN A 272 -24.67 -6.18 1.91
CA GLN A 272 -24.28 -6.23 3.32
C GLN A 272 -24.20 -7.68 3.83
N ASN A 273 -23.52 -7.88 4.96
CA ASN A 273 -23.27 -9.20 5.57
C ASN A 273 -22.44 -10.15 4.69
N SER A 274 -21.70 -9.61 3.73
CA SER A 274 -20.79 -10.37 2.87
C SER A 274 -19.36 -10.43 3.42
N SER A 275 -19.07 -9.95 4.64
CA SER A 275 -17.68 -9.73 5.10
C SER A 275 -16.84 -8.89 4.14
N LEU A 276 -17.47 -7.97 3.41
CA LEU A 276 -16.77 -6.98 2.60
C LEU A 276 -16.00 -6.06 3.52
N ILE A 277 -14.71 -5.86 3.26
CA ILE A 277 -13.89 -4.93 4.03
C ILE A 277 -13.81 -3.56 3.35
N ASN A 278 -13.58 -2.55 4.17
CA ASN A 278 -13.37 -1.16 3.80
C ASN A 278 -11.87 -0.76 3.82
N GLN A 279 -11.55 0.34 3.13
CA GLN A 279 -10.20 0.93 3.05
C GLN A 279 -9.14 -0.08 2.62
N THR A 280 -9.14 -0.46 1.34
CA THR A 280 -8.14 -1.39 0.80
C THR A 280 -7.16 -0.64 -0.10
N SER A 281 -6.93 -1.11 -1.32
CA SER A 281 -6.01 -0.53 -2.27
C SER A 281 -6.56 -0.64 -3.69
N MET A 282 -6.05 0.24 -4.55
CA MET A 282 -6.31 0.20 -5.98
C MET A 282 -5.04 0.58 -6.75
N THR A 283 -4.97 0.18 -8.01
CA THR A 283 -3.90 0.54 -8.94
C THR A 283 -4.45 0.62 -10.36
N THR A 284 -3.60 0.90 -11.33
CA THR A 284 -3.94 0.85 -12.75
C THR A 284 -2.94 0.03 -13.55
N ASP A 285 -3.35 -0.42 -14.73
CA ASP A 285 -2.39 -0.81 -15.76
C ASP A 285 -1.78 0.41 -16.49
N LYS A 286 -0.85 0.19 -17.43
CA LYS A 286 -0.23 1.29 -18.18
C LYS A 286 -1.21 2.11 -19.04
N ALA A 287 -2.41 1.59 -19.31
CA ALA A 287 -3.44 2.26 -20.09
C ALA A 287 -4.43 3.04 -19.20
N GLY A 288 -4.24 3.05 -17.88
CA GLY A 288 -5.12 3.74 -16.94
C GLY A 288 -6.39 2.94 -16.59
N ASN A 289 -6.45 1.63 -16.90
CA ASN A 289 -7.58 0.82 -16.47
C ASN A 289 -7.46 0.50 -14.97
N PRO A 290 -8.49 0.78 -14.15
CA PRO A 290 -8.44 0.54 -12.71
C PRO A 290 -8.54 -0.94 -12.33
N PHE A 291 -7.81 -1.30 -11.27
CA PHE A 291 -7.89 -2.57 -10.55
C PHE A 291 -8.05 -2.27 -9.05
N ILE A 292 -9.04 -2.89 -8.41
CA ILE A 292 -9.41 -2.65 -7.01
C ILE A 292 -9.31 -3.99 -6.28
N ALA A 293 -8.40 -4.12 -5.32
CA ALA A 293 -8.28 -5.33 -4.51
C ALA A 293 -9.13 -5.21 -3.24
N ASN A 294 -9.88 -6.25 -2.92
CA ASN A 294 -10.67 -6.33 -1.70
C ASN A 294 -10.82 -7.81 -1.29
N TYR A 295 -11.59 -8.09 -0.24
CA TYR A 295 -12.03 -9.44 0.09
C TYR A 295 -13.46 -9.42 0.59
N TRP A 296 -14.17 -10.51 0.33
CA TRP A 296 -15.51 -10.78 0.86
C TRP A 296 -15.82 -12.28 0.78
N ASN A 297 -16.86 -12.70 1.48
CA ASN A 297 -17.38 -14.06 1.49
C ASN A 297 -18.11 -14.38 0.19
N GLU A 298 -17.75 -15.51 -0.40
CA GLU A 298 -18.47 -16.17 -1.49
C GLU A 298 -18.61 -17.65 -1.09
N GLU A 299 -19.86 -18.13 -1.02
CA GLU A 299 -20.17 -19.53 -0.63
C GLU A 299 -19.55 -19.97 0.72
N GLY A 300 -19.58 -19.08 1.72
CA GLY A 300 -19.07 -19.36 3.07
C GLY A 300 -17.54 -19.35 3.21
N LYS A 301 -16.81 -18.90 2.17
CA LYS A 301 -15.36 -18.72 2.21
C LYS A 301 -15.01 -17.26 1.90
N THR A 302 -14.19 -16.64 2.74
CA THR A 302 -13.69 -15.29 2.46
C THR A 302 -12.58 -15.42 1.42
N GLN A 303 -12.72 -14.78 0.28
CA GLN A 303 -11.68 -14.78 -0.76
C GLN A 303 -11.12 -13.38 -0.94
N TYR A 304 -9.83 -13.28 -1.22
CA TYR A 304 -9.29 -12.11 -1.88
C TYR A 304 -9.86 -12.04 -3.30
N GLN A 305 -10.22 -10.85 -3.74
CA GLN A 305 -10.89 -10.63 -5.01
C GLN A 305 -10.42 -9.31 -5.61
N VAL A 306 -10.45 -9.23 -6.94
CA VAL A 306 -10.07 -8.03 -7.68
C VAL A 306 -11.20 -7.66 -8.63
N VAL A 307 -11.69 -6.43 -8.50
CA VAL A 307 -12.62 -5.83 -9.45
C VAL A 307 -11.81 -4.92 -10.38
N TYR A 308 -11.98 -5.07 -11.69
CA TYR A 308 -11.17 -4.34 -12.66
C TYR A 308 -11.96 -4.01 -13.91
N LEU A 309 -11.56 -2.94 -14.59
CA LEU A 309 -12.17 -2.54 -15.86
C LEU A 309 -11.35 -3.12 -17.01
N GLU A 310 -12.03 -3.78 -17.94
CA GLU A 310 -11.42 -4.24 -19.19
C GLU A 310 -12.40 -4.04 -20.34
N ASP A 311 -11.94 -3.37 -21.41
CA ASP A 311 -12.75 -3.04 -22.59
C ASP A 311 -14.06 -2.29 -22.23
N GLY A 312 -14.01 -1.42 -21.23
CA GLY A 312 -15.16 -0.65 -20.74
C GLY A 312 -16.17 -1.46 -19.93
N ILE A 313 -15.84 -2.71 -19.57
CA ILE A 313 -16.71 -3.61 -18.80
C ILE A 313 -16.03 -3.94 -17.47
N TRP A 314 -16.75 -3.77 -16.37
CA TRP A 314 -16.29 -4.20 -15.06
C TRP A 314 -16.30 -5.73 -14.95
N LYS A 315 -15.18 -6.28 -14.54
CA LYS A 315 -14.92 -7.70 -14.35
C LYS A 315 -14.49 -7.97 -12.92
N LYS A 316 -14.58 -9.24 -12.52
CA LYS A 316 -14.18 -9.75 -11.21
C LYS A 316 -13.25 -10.95 -11.38
N GLU A 317 -12.10 -10.93 -10.72
CA GLU A 317 -11.31 -12.12 -10.44
C GLU A 317 -11.51 -12.54 -8.98
N ASN A 318 -11.96 -13.77 -8.77
CA ASN A 318 -11.91 -14.41 -7.45
C ASN A 318 -10.62 -15.25 -7.37
N THR A 319 -9.84 -15.09 -6.30
CA THR A 319 -8.57 -15.82 -6.18
C THR A 319 -8.74 -17.31 -5.88
N ALA A 320 -9.85 -17.69 -5.26
CA ALA A 320 -10.28 -19.05 -4.95
C ALA A 320 -9.24 -19.94 -4.21
N PHE A 321 -8.21 -19.35 -3.60
CA PHE A 321 -7.15 -20.11 -2.92
C PHE A 321 -7.41 -20.30 -1.43
N ARG A 322 -8.34 -19.54 -0.81
CA ARG A 322 -8.69 -19.72 0.60
C ARG A 322 -9.73 -20.83 0.76
N ASN A 323 -9.64 -21.61 1.83
CA ASN A 323 -10.57 -22.69 2.14
C ASN A 323 -11.34 -22.48 3.45
N SER A 324 -11.20 -21.31 4.10
CA SER A 324 -11.92 -20.92 5.31
C SER A 324 -12.67 -19.60 5.11
N GLY A 325 -13.77 -19.42 5.82
CA GLY A 325 -14.50 -18.16 5.93
C GLY A 325 -14.38 -17.54 7.31
N PHE A 326 -14.63 -16.25 7.40
CA PHE A 326 -14.87 -15.54 8.65
C PHE A 326 -15.92 -14.45 8.44
N GLU A 327 -16.56 -14.04 9.53
CA GLU A 327 -17.54 -12.96 9.53
C GLU A 327 -16.91 -11.70 10.11
N LEU A 328 -17.12 -10.56 9.45
CA LEU A 328 -16.78 -9.26 9.98
C LEU A 328 -17.98 -8.69 10.74
N GLY A 329 -17.75 -8.20 11.96
CA GLY A 329 -18.79 -7.55 12.76
C GLY A 329 -18.24 -6.64 13.86
N GLY A 330 -19.05 -5.66 14.25
CA GLY A 330 -18.77 -4.66 15.28
C GLY A 330 -17.87 -3.50 14.82
N GLY A 331 -17.48 -2.65 15.77
CA GLY A 331 -16.68 -1.45 15.56
C GLY A 331 -15.26 -1.57 16.12
N GLY A 332 -14.50 -0.47 16.02
CA GLY A 332 -13.10 -0.39 16.46
C GLY A 332 -12.15 -1.19 15.56
N THR A 333 -10.87 -1.15 15.92
CA THR A 333 -9.80 -1.88 15.25
C THR A 333 -10.00 -3.39 15.44
N LYS A 334 -9.98 -4.14 14.34
CA LYS A 334 -10.21 -5.59 14.32
C LYS A 334 -8.92 -6.36 14.12
N LYS A 335 -8.79 -7.49 14.81
CA LYS A 335 -7.83 -8.54 14.57
C LYS A 335 -8.40 -9.51 13.55
N ILE A 336 -8.22 -9.17 12.28
CA ILE A 336 -8.75 -9.95 11.16
C ILE A 336 -7.74 -11.07 10.81
N PRO A 337 -8.19 -12.32 10.54
CA PRO A 337 -7.31 -13.44 10.17
C PRO A 337 -6.43 -13.19 8.93
N ILE A 338 -6.88 -12.29 8.06
CA ILE A 338 -6.18 -11.89 6.84
C ILE A 338 -5.98 -10.37 6.82
N SER A 339 -4.93 -9.88 6.16
CA SER A 339 -4.74 -8.44 5.96
C SER A 339 -5.66 -7.91 4.86
N ARG A 340 -5.89 -6.60 4.83
CA ARG A 340 -6.31 -5.95 3.58
C ARG A 340 -5.17 -6.07 2.55
N PRO A 341 -5.46 -6.24 1.25
CA PRO A 341 -4.44 -6.48 0.23
C PRO A 341 -3.87 -5.17 -0.34
N GLU A 342 -2.61 -5.20 -0.76
CA GLU A 342 -2.04 -4.30 -1.77
C GLU A 342 -1.99 -5.02 -3.12
N LEU A 343 -1.99 -4.28 -4.23
CA LEU A 343 -1.91 -4.86 -5.57
C LEU A 343 -1.01 -4.08 -6.52
N PHE A 344 -0.55 -4.77 -7.56
CA PHE A 344 0.21 -4.18 -8.66
C PHE A 344 -0.10 -4.85 -10.00
N ILE A 345 0.15 -4.13 -11.09
CA ILE A 345 0.13 -4.66 -12.45
C ILE A 345 1.55 -4.66 -13.04
N TYR A 346 2.05 -5.85 -13.36
CA TYR A 346 3.35 -6.03 -14.00
C TYR A 346 3.16 -6.44 -15.48
N GLU A 347 3.60 -5.58 -16.39
CA GLU A 347 3.50 -5.80 -17.84
C GLU A 347 4.88 -5.88 -18.49
N ASN A 348 5.22 -7.07 -18.99
CA ASN A 348 6.49 -7.35 -19.66
C ASN A 348 6.31 -8.44 -20.72
N GLN A 349 6.95 -8.27 -21.89
CA GLN A 349 7.05 -9.28 -22.96
C GLN A 349 5.73 -10.01 -23.27
N GLY A 350 4.65 -9.25 -23.45
CA GLY A 350 3.33 -9.80 -23.80
C GLY A 350 2.49 -10.30 -22.63
N LYS A 351 3.04 -10.42 -21.42
CA LYS A 351 2.29 -10.80 -20.20
C LYS A 351 1.65 -9.58 -19.52
N LYS A 352 0.53 -9.81 -18.84
CA LYS A 352 -0.11 -8.82 -17.95
C LYS A 352 -0.40 -9.50 -16.62
N ILE A 353 0.53 -9.37 -15.68
CA ILE A 353 0.47 -10.06 -14.39
C ILE A 353 -0.22 -9.14 -13.39
N LEU A 354 -1.32 -9.63 -12.83
CA LEU A 354 -1.97 -9.09 -11.65
C LEU A 354 -1.36 -9.74 -10.40
N GLY A 355 -0.76 -8.92 -9.53
CA GLY A 355 -0.16 -9.35 -8.27
C GLY A 355 -0.91 -8.79 -7.06
N LEU A 356 -1.09 -9.62 -6.03
CA LEU A 356 -1.67 -9.27 -4.73
C LEU A 356 -0.66 -9.58 -3.63
N ILE A 357 -0.36 -8.57 -2.81
CA ILE A 357 0.46 -8.71 -1.61
C ILE A 357 -0.48 -8.76 -0.43
N PHE A 358 -0.28 -9.73 0.46
CA PHE A 358 -1.19 -9.96 1.57
C PHE A 358 -0.55 -10.75 2.72
N ARG A 359 -1.28 -10.86 3.82
CA ARG A 359 -1.00 -11.76 4.96
C ARG A 359 -2.23 -12.61 5.23
N ASP A 360 -2.02 -13.88 5.57
CA ASP A 360 -3.10 -14.84 5.83
C ASP A 360 -2.70 -15.82 6.94
N ASP A 361 -3.59 -16.05 7.91
CA ASP A 361 -3.38 -16.96 9.04
C ASP A 361 -3.20 -18.42 8.60
N LEU A 362 -3.90 -18.85 7.54
CA LEU A 362 -3.76 -20.16 6.91
C LEU A 362 -2.35 -20.39 6.33
N ARG A 363 -1.60 -19.31 6.13
CA ARG A 363 -0.21 -19.32 5.65
C ARG A 363 0.79 -19.02 6.76
N GLY A 364 0.37 -19.14 8.03
CA GLY A 364 1.21 -18.82 9.18
C GLY A 364 1.46 -17.33 9.38
N SER A 365 0.58 -16.47 8.85
CA SER A 365 0.71 -15.00 8.90
C SER A 365 2.05 -14.49 8.36
N LYS A 366 2.50 -15.07 7.24
CA LYS A 366 3.67 -14.61 6.48
C LYS A 366 3.26 -13.53 5.47
N ILE A 367 4.24 -12.74 5.03
CA ILE A 367 4.09 -11.90 3.83
C ILE A 367 3.95 -12.83 2.64
N SER A 368 2.85 -12.71 1.89
CA SER A 368 2.50 -13.58 0.77
C SER A 368 2.24 -12.76 -0.48
N LEU A 369 2.58 -13.34 -1.63
CA LEU A 369 2.28 -12.82 -2.97
C LEU A 369 1.43 -13.84 -3.71
N ALA A 370 0.22 -13.44 -4.13
CA ALA A 370 -0.57 -14.17 -5.11
C ALA A 370 -0.46 -13.47 -6.47
N PHE A 371 -0.36 -14.22 -7.57
CA PHE A 371 -0.30 -13.62 -8.89
C PHE A 371 -0.93 -14.50 -9.98
N LYS A 372 -1.45 -13.85 -11.03
CA LYS A 372 -2.05 -14.47 -12.21
C LYS A 372 -1.70 -13.67 -13.46
N ASP A 373 -1.43 -14.34 -14.58
CA ASP A 373 -1.29 -13.69 -15.88
C ASP A 373 -2.69 -13.57 -16.51
N LEU A 374 -3.21 -12.35 -16.64
CA LEU A 374 -4.55 -12.07 -17.15
C LEU A 374 -4.71 -12.42 -18.63
N LYS A 375 -3.61 -12.61 -19.36
CA LYS A 375 -3.63 -13.01 -20.78
C LYS A 375 -3.56 -14.51 -20.99
N ALA A 376 -3.39 -15.29 -19.92
CA ALA A 376 -3.35 -16.74 -19.97
C ALA A 376 -4.49 -17.34 -19.15
N ASP A 377 -5.06 -18.44 -19.63
CA ASP A 377 -5.97 -19.26 -18.84
C ASP A 377 -5.17 -20.00 -17.76
N SER A 378 -4.94 -19.32 -16.65
CA SER A 378 -4.09 -19.77 -15.55
C SER A 378 -4.77 -19.57 -14.21
N ILE A 379 -4.51 -20.50 -13.29
CA ILE A 379 -4.91 -20.35 -11.89
C ILE A 379 -3.97 -19.39 -11.16
N TRP A 380 -4.45 -18.83 -10.06
CA TRP A 380 -3.63 -18.04 -9.15
C TRP A 380 -2.49 -18.88 -8.57
N GLN A 381 -1.28 -18.33 -8.63
CA GLN A 381 -0.11 -18.88 -7.94
C GLN A 381 0.09 -18.11 -6.64
N VAL A 382 0.52 -18.79 -5.57
CA VAL A 382 0.75 -18.16 -4.27
C VAL A 382 2.15 -18.53 -3.77
N LYS A 383 2.93 -17.53 -3.36
CA LYS A 383 4.28 -17.68 -2.80
C LYS A 383 4.40 -16.90 -1.51
N ASP A 384 5.10 -17.45 -0.53
CA ASP A 384 5.49 -16.69 0.66
C ASP A 384 6.75 -15.87 0.33
N LEU A 385 6.74 -14.59 0.70
CA LEU A 385 7.85 -13.64 0.57
C LEU A 385 8.61 -13.46 1.89
N SER A 386 8.16 -14.09 2.98
CA SER A 386 8.86 -14.17 4.25
C SER A 386 8.80 -15.59 4.79
N ASP A 387 9.86 -16.02 5.48
CA ASP A 387 9.85 -17.30 6.19
C ASP A 387 9.19 -17.20 7.57
N GLU A 388 9.10 -15.99 8.12
CA GLU A 388 8.60 -15.72 9.46
C GLU A 388 7.14 -15.24 9.51
N ASN A 389 6.51 -15.51 10.65
CA ASN A 389 5.22 -14.93 11.03
C ASN A 389 5.41 -13.44 11.39
N ILE A 390 4.74 -12.57 10.64
CA ILE A 390 4.78 -11.11 10.76
C ILE A 390 3.63 -10.55 11.62
N GLY A 391 2.84 -11.44 12.24
CA GLY A 391 1.69 -11.11 13.08
C GLY A 391 0.57 -10.44 12.28
N ASP A 392 0.08 -9.30 12.77
CA ASP A 392 -1.11 -8.64 12.23
C ASP A 392 -0.82 -7.55 11.18
N TRP A 393 0.38 -7.60 10.57
CA TRP A 393 0.83 -6.68 9.52
C TRP A 393 -0.11 -6.63 8.32
N GLU A 394 -0.23 -5.44 7.72
CA GLU A 394 -0.83 -5.20 6.42
C GLU A 394 0.20 -4.54 5.46
N PRO A 395 0.11 -4.81 4.15
CA PRO A 395 1.11 -4.38 3.19
C PRO A 395 1.08 -2.88 2.92
N ASN A 396 2.27 -2.29 2.81
CA ASN A 396 2.49 -0.98 2.21
C ASN A 396 3.76 -1.08 1.37
N PHE A 397 3.71 -0.66 0.11
CA PHE A 397 4.89 -0.65 -0.76
C PHE A 397 5.09 0.71 -1.43
N ASP A 398 6.32 0.95 -1.88
CA ASP A 398 6.73 2.19 -2.52
C ASP A 398 6.12 2.30 -3.94
N LYS A 399 4.94 2.91 -4.03
CA LYS A 399 4.19 3.07 -5.27
C LYS A 399 4.92 3.96 -6.28
N GLU A 400 5.57 5.02 -5.82
CA GLU A 400 6.35 5.91 -6.68
C GLU A 400 7.55 5.18 -7.28
N LEU A 401 8.32 4.44 -6.47
CA LEU A 401 9.40 3.59 -6.99
C LEU A 401 8.87 2.56 -8.00
N TYR A 402 7.75 1.90 -7.71
CA TYR A 402 7.18 0.88 -8.58
C TYR A 402 6.72 1.42 -9.94
N LYS A 403 6.10 2.61 -9.96
CA LYS A 403 5.67 3.28 -11.20
C LYS A 403 6.83 3.43 -12.18
N HIS A 404 8.01 3.83 -11.69
CA HIS A 404 9.18 4.13 -12.51
C HIS A 404 10.09 2.93 -12.80
N THR A 405 10.28 2.02 -11.84
CA THR A 405 11.32 0.98 -11.92
C THR A 405 10.77 -0.44 -11.95
N LYS A 406 9.51 -0.64 -11.56
CA LYS A 406 8.92 -1.96 -11.26
C LYS A 406 9.61 -2.72 -10.13
N ALA A 407 10.50 -2.08 -9.37
CA ALA A 407 11.01 -2.61 -8.12
C ALA A 407 9.92 -2.53 -7.04
N LEU A 408 9.81 -3.58 -6.24
CA LEU A 408 8.81 -3.67 -5.18
C LEU A 408 9.51 -3.62 -3.83
N HIS A 409 9.41 -2.48 -3.14
CA HIS A 409 9.99 -2.24 -1.82
C HIS A 409 8.85 -2.15 -0.80
N LEU A 410 8.74 -3.12 0.11
CA LEU A 410 7.67 -3.17 1.11
C LEU A 410 8.14 -2.70 2.47
N PHE A 411 7.31 -1.89 3.12
CA PHE A 411 7.45 -1.61 4.54
C PHE A 411 7.12 -2.88 5.34
N LYS A 412 8.08 -3.39 6.11
CA LYS A 412 7.95 -4.62 6.90
C LYS A 412 8.17 -4.30 8.38
N GLN A 413 7.25 -4.77 9.21
CA GLN A 413 7.41 -4.79 10.65
C GLN A 413 6.49 -5.85 11.26
N LYS A 414 7.01 -6.65 12.19
CA LYS A 414 6.21 -7.60 12.96
C LYS A 414 5.39 -6.85 14.01
N VAL A 415 4.07 -7.00 14.00
CA VAL A 415 3.17 -6.35 14.96
C VAL A 415 2.14 -7.33 15.53
N THR A 416 1.56 -7.02 16.68
CA THR A 416 0.45 -7.83 17.23
C THR A 416 -0.73 -6.93 17.59
N GLN A 417 -1.83 -7.08 16.87
CA GLN A 417 -3.10 -6.38 17.11
C GLN A 417 -3.97 -7.17 18.08
N ILE A 418 -4.61 -6.45 19.01
CA ILE A 418 -5.70 -6.96 19.85
C ILE A 418 -6.97 -6.21 19.46
N ASP A 419 -8.11 -6.90 19.45
CA ASP A 419 -9.41 -6.29 19.11
C ASP A 419 -9.74 -5.09 20.03
N GLY A 420 -10.49 -4.12 19.48
CA GLY A 420 -11.04 -2.99 20.23
C GLY A 420 -9.99 -2.10 20.86
N GLU A 421 -8.98 -1.71 20.07
CA GLU A 421 -7.87 -0.85 20.49
C GLU A 421 -7.00 -1.44 21.63
N GLY A 422 -7.10 -2.75 21.87
CA GLY A 422 -6.26 -3.43 22.85
C GLY A 422 -4.78 -3.43 22.47
N LEU A 423 -3.91 -3.54 23.48
CA LEU A 423 -2.46 -3.57 23.31
C LEU A 423 -1.87 -4.91 23.72
N SER A 424 -0.99 -5.44 22.87
CA SER A 424 -0.15 -6.56 23.25
C SER A 424 0.98 -6.10 24.18
N LYS A 425 1.55 -7.04 24.95
CA LYS A 425 2.74 -6.78 25.79
C LYS A 425 4.06 -6.99 25.02
N ALA A 426 4.01 -7.01 23.69
CA ALA A 426 5.17 -7.29 22.86
C ALA A 426 6.18 -6.11 22.93
N PRO A 427 7.49 -6.40 22.98
CA PRO A 427 8.50 -5.35 22.83
C PRO A 427 8.52 -4.84 21.40
N ALA A 428 9.03 -3.62 21.22
CA ALA A 428 9.29 -3.03 19.91
C ALA A 428 10.06 -3.99 18.99
N THR A 429 9.72 -4.00 17.71
CA THR A 429 10.26 -4.93 16.71
C THR A 429 10.99 -4.16 15.60
N PRO A 430 11.94 -4.80 14.89
CA PRO A 430 12.61 -4.18 13.76
C PRO A 430 11.63 -3.74 12.67
N VAL A 431 11.79 -2.51 12.21
CA VAL A 431 11.21 -1.94 10.99
C VAL A 431 12.26 -2.07 9.90
N SER A 432 11.85 -2.55 8.73
CA SER A 432 12.73 -2.76 7.58
C SER A 432 12.01 -2.48 6.27
N ILE A 433 12.80 -2.30 5.19
CA ILE A 433 12.30 -2.39 3.83
C ILE A 433 12.67 -3.76 3.25
N LEU A 434 11.67 -4.52 2.83
CA LEU A 434 11.84 -5.76 2.09
C LEU A 434 11.85 -5.45 0.58
N GLU A 435 13.02 -5.57 -0.04
CA GLU A 435 13.24 -5.38 -1.46
C GLU A 435 13.00 -6.68 -2.22
N ILE A 436 12.11 -6.64 -3.21
CA ILE A 436 11.66 -7.80 -3.96
C ILE A 436 12.00 -7.62 -5.44
N ASN A 437 12.82 -8.53 -5.97
CA ASN A 437 12.99 -8.66 -7.40
C ASN A 437 11.86 -9.50 -7.99
N LEU A 438 10.83 -8.81 -8.49
CA LEU A 438 9.66 -9.43 -9.08
C LEU A 438 9.97 -10.30 -10.29
N GLN A 439 10.95 -9.92 -11.12
CA GLN A 439 11.24 -10.67 -12.34
C GLN A 439 11.60 -12.12 -12.00
N ASN A 440 12.47 -12.33 -11.02
CA ASN A 440 12.85 -13.68 -10.60
C ASN A 440 11.68 -14.50 -10.05
N ILE A 441 10.75 -13.85 -9.35
CA ILE A 441 9.58 -14.51 -8.76
C ILE A 441 8.55 -14.89 -9.83
N LEU A 442 8.32 -13.99 -10.79
CA LEU A 442 7.29 -14.09 -11.83
C LEU A 442 7.74 -14.93 -13.04
N THR A 443 9.04 -15.00 -13.35
CA THR A 443 9.55 -15.82 -14.47
C THR A 443 9.93 -17.24 -14.08
N ASN A 444 10.15 -17.51 -12.79
CA ASN A 444 10.51 -18.84 -12.30
C ASN A 444 9.47 -19.30 -11.26
N PRO A 445 8.31 -19.83 -11.70
CA PRO A 445 7.21 -20.17 -10.79
C PRO A 445 7.48 -21.39 -9.90
N LYS A 446 8.62 -22.08 -10.07
CA LYS A 446 9.02 -23.22 -9.24
C LYS A 446 9.45 -22.82 -7.83
#